data_AF-A0A358GRF2-F1
#
_entry.id   AF-A0A358GRF2-F1
#
_cell.length_a   1.000
_cell.length_b   1.000
_cell.length_c   1.000
_cell.angle_alpha   90.00
_cell.angle_beta   90.00
_cell.angle_gamma   90.00
#
_symmetry.space_group_name_H-M   'P 1'
#
loop_
_entity.id
_entity.type
_entity.pdbx_description
1 polymer ?
#
loop_
_entity_poly.entity_id
_entity_poly.type
_entity_poly.pdbx_seq_one_letter_code
_entity_poly.pdbx_strand_id
1 'polypeptide(L)'
;MLYIFITWLILILSLIILAQGIQKNSEDGGELVYKRWSGWLIGLFVVGSVPLGFALYMELRGGYIGANIGLGLALFFTWGLCAILLCVALIIWVRYWYKRNRVE
;
A
#
# COMPACT_ATOMS: atom_id res chain seq x y z
N MET A 1 17.69 5.96 7.25
CA MET A 1 17.68 5.48 5.85
C MET A 1 17.10 4.07 5.72
N LEU A 2 17.62 3.06 6.43
CA LEU A 2 17.13 1.66 6.34
C LEU A 2 15.63 1.52 6.59
N TYR A 3 15.09 2.24 7.56
CA TYR A 3 13.65 2.22 7.87
C TYR A 3 12.77 2.79 6.73
N ILE A 4 13.28 3.71 5.90
CA ILE A 4 12.58 4.24 4.72
C ILE A 4 12.45 3.15 3.66
N PHE A 5 13.53 2.40 3.42
CA PHE A 5 13.52 1.24 2.53
C PHE A 5 12.59 0.14 3.02
N ILE A 6 12.58 -0.15 4.32
CA ILE A 6 11.61 -1.08 4.93
C ILE A 6 10.18 -0.61 4.66
N THR A 7 9.90 0.69 4.82
CA THR A 7 8.55 1.23 4.61
C THR A 7 8.12 1.13 3.15
N TRP A 8 9.04 1.36 2.19
CA TRP A 8 8.78 1.08 0.77
C TRP A 8 8.48 -0.39 0.51
N LEU A 9 9.22 -1.31 1.14
CA LEU A 9 9.00 -2.75 0.99
C LEU A 9 7.62 -3.16 1.53
N ILE A 10 7.21 -2.63 2.70
CA ILE A 10 5.88 -2.86 3.28
C ILE A 10 4.77 -2.32 2.36
N LEU A 11 4.95 -1.13 1.79
CA LEU A 11 3.99 -0.55 0.85
C LEU A 11 3.80 -1.45 -0.38
N ILE A 12 4.91 -1.92 -0.98
CA ILE A 12 4.90 -2.82 -2.14
C ILE A 12 4.19 -4.14 -1.79
N LEU A 13 4.54 -4.76 -0.66
CA LEU A 13 3.91 -6.01 -0.22
C LEU A 13 2.40 -5.83 0.00
N SER A 14 1.98 -4.72 0.61
CA SER A 14 0.56 -4.42 0.86
C SER A 14 -0.22 -4.30 -0.45
N LEU A 15 0.35 -3.66 -1.47
CA LEU A 15 -0.26 -3.55 -2.79
C LEU A 15 -0.32 -4.88 -3.53
N ILE A 16 0.70 -5.74 -3.40
CA ILE A 16 0.69 -7.10 -3.98
C ILE A 16 -0.43 -7.93 -3.35
N ILE A 17 -0.56 -7.92 -2.01
CA ILE A 17 -1.63 -8.64 -1.30
C ILE A 17 -2.99 -8.13 -1.76
N LEU A 18 -3.15 -6.81 -1.88
CA LEU A 18 -4.40 -6.20 -2.35
C LEU A 18 -4.73 -6.61 -3.78
N ALA A 19 -3.75 -6.60 -4.69
CA ALA A 19 -3.90 -7.02 -6.08
C ALA A 19 -4.33 -8.50 -6.18
N GLN A 20 -3.69 -9.38 -5.41
CA GLN A 20 -4.04 -10.80 -5.35
C GLN A 20 -5.45 -11.02 -4.79
N GLY A 21 -5.84 -10.27 -3.76
CA GLY A 21 -7.17 -10.35 -3.16
C GLY A 21 -8.26 -9.94 -4.14
N ILE A 22 -8.03 -8.86 -4.90
CA ILE A 22 -8.95 -8.39 -5.94
C ILE A 22 -9.05 -9.44 -7.07
N GLN A 23 -7.92 -9.99 -7.52
CA GLN A 23 -7.88 -10.97 -8.60
C GLN A 23 -8.67 -12.23 -8.24
N LYS A 24 -8.43 -12.81 -7.05
CA LYS A 24 -9.13 -14.01 -6.56
C LYS A 24 -10.63 -13.82 -6.40
N ASN A 25 -11.07 -12.61 -6.05
CA ASN A 25 -12.49 -12.32 -5.89
C ASN A 25 -13.19 -12.02 -7.23
N SER A 26 -12.44 -11.87 -8.33
CA SER A 26 -12.94 -11.49 -9.66
C SER A 26 -13.05 -12.66 -10.64
N GLU A 27 -12.85 -13.91 -10.19
CA GLU A 27 -12.87 -15.13 -11.02
C GLU A 27 -14.23 -15.38 -11.73
N ASP A 28 -15.32 -14.73 -11.33
CA ASP A 28 -16.65 -14.86 -11.96
C ASP A 28 -16.90 -13.98 -13.20
N GLY A 29 -15.91 -13.19 -13.68
CA GLY A 29 -15.99 -12.58 -15.03
C GLY A 29 -15.69 -11.08 -15.12
N GLY A 30 -14.42 -10.69 -14.93
CA GLY A 30 -14.08 -9.27 -15.00
C GLY A 30 -12.63 -8.93 -15.29
N GLU A 31 -12.07 -9.39 -16.41
CA GLU A 31 -10.77 -8.92 -16.92
C GLU A 31 -10.71 -7.37 -17.00
N LEU A 32 -11.86 -6.75 -17.30
CA LEU A 32 -12.05 -5.29 -17.33
C LEU A 32 -12.03 -4.64 -15.93
N VAL A 33 -12.50 -5.36 -14.91
CA VAL A 33 -12.51 -4.90 -13.52
C VAL A 33 -11.08 -4.89 -12.98
N TYR A 34 -10.32 -5.97 -13.18
CA TYR A 34 -8.92 -6.04 -12.78
C TYR A 34 -8.07 -4.93 -13.41
N LYS A 35 -8.24 -4.66 -14.70
CA LYS A 35 -7.53 -3.57 -15.41
C LYS A 35 -7.86 -2.19 -14.84
N ARG A 36 -9.09 -1.97 -14.39
CA ARG A 36 -9.52 -0.72 -13.73
C ARG A 36 -8.91 -0.59 -12.31
N TRP A 37 -8.83 -1.68 -11.56
CA TRP A 37 -8.20 -1.69 -10.23
C TRP A 37 -6.68 -1.58 -10.30
N SER A 38 -6.05 -2.06 -11.37
CA SER A 38 -4.61 -1.91 -11.61
C SER A 38 -4.19 -0.44 -11.68
N GLY A 39 -4.97 0.41 -12.35
CA GLY A 39 -4.72 1.87 -12.37
C GLY A 39 -4.82 2.51 -10.97
N TRP A 40 -5.75 2.04 -10.14
CA TRP A 40 -5.87 2.49 -8.74
C TRP A 40 -4.68 2.06 -7.88
N LEU A 41 -4.19 0.83 -8.06
CA LEU A 41 -3.00 0.32 -7.34
C LEU A 41 -1.75 1.14 -7.69
N ILE A 42 -1.58 1.50 -8.97
CA ILE A 42 -0.47 2.35 -9.41
C ILE A 42 -0.60 3.75 -8.80
N GLY A 43 -1.81 4.33 -8.79
CA GLY A 43 -2.05 5.62 -8.15
C GLY A 43 -1.71 5.62 -6.66
N LEU A 44 -2.15 4.58 -5.93
CA LEU A 44 -1.84 4.40 -4.51
C LEU A 44 -0.33 4.23 -4.26
N PHE A 45 0.36 3.52 -5.14
CA PHE A 45 1.82 3.40 -5.08
C PHE A 45 2.51 4.75 -5.24
N VAL A 46 2.12 5.55 -6.25
CA VAL A 46 2.72 6.87 -6.48
C VAL A 46 2.47 7.80 -5.30
N VAL A 47 1.23 7.85 -4.78
CA VAL A 47 0.87 8.69 -3.63
C VAL A 47 1.62 8.28 -2.36
N GLY A 48 1.84 6.99 -2.12
CA GLY A 48 2.64 6.51 -0.99
C GLY A 48 4.16 6.64 -1.20
N SER A 49 4.62 6.59 -2.45
CA SER A 49 6.04 6.66 -2.80
C SER A 49 6.60 8.07 -2.73
N VAL A 50 5.83 9.08 -3.13
CA VAL A 50 6.27 10.50 -3.15
C VAL A 50 6.74 11.00 -1.78
N PRO A 51 5.99 10.82 -0.67
CA PRO A 51 6.43 11.20 0.67
C PRO A 51 7.68 10.44 1.14
N LEU A 52 7.79 9.14 0.79
CA LEU A 52 8.98 8.34 1.12
C LEU A 52 10.21 8.79 0.34
N GLY A 53 10.06 9.17 -0.92
CA GLY A 53 11.13 9.77 -1.73
C GLY A 53 11.59 11.11 -1.17
N PHE A 54 10.65 11.95 -0.73
CA PHE A 54 10.96 13.21 -0.05
C PHE A 54 11.71 12.98 1.27
N ALA A 55 11.26 12.02 2.09
CA ALA A 55 11.94 11.65 3.34
C ALA A 55 13.37 11.14 3.08
N LEU A 56 13.56 10.31 2.05
CA LEU A 56 14.88 9.81 1.66
C LEU A 56 15.82 10.93 1.21
N TYR A 57 15.31 11.85 0.39
CA TYR A 57 16.07 13.00 -0.09
C TYR A 57 16.54 13.91 1.05
N MET A 58 15.64 14.20 2.00
CA MET A 58 15.96 15.02 3.16
C MET A 58 16.98 14.34 4.08
N GLU A 59 16.88 13.03 4.27
CA GLU A 59 17.84 12.31 5.10
C GLU A 59 19.23 12.21 4.45
N LEU A 60 19.30 12.05 3.12
CA LEU A 60 20.57 12.09 2.38
C LEU A 60 21.26 13.46 2.44
N ARG A 61 20.50 14.56 2.57
CA ARG A 61 21.04 15.91 2.77
C ARG A 61 21.41 16.23 4.22
N GLY A 62 21.42 15.25 5.12
CA GLY A 62 21.79 15.43 6.52
C GLY A 62 20.67 16.00 7.40
N GLY A 63 19.42 15.99 6.92
CA GLY A 63 18.25 16.30 7.74
C GLY A 63 18.00 15.21 8.76
N TYR A 64 18.27 15.48 10.04
CA TYR A 64 17.96 14.57 11.14
C TYR A 64 16.44 14.52 11.38
N ILE A 65 15.87 13.32 11.45
CA ILE A 65 14.42 13.06 11.63
C ILE A 65 13.85 13.81 12.85
N GLY A 66 14.62 13.86 13.95
CA GLY A 66 14.21 14.52 15.19
C GLY A 66 14.24 16.06 15.14
N ALA A 67 14.90 16.65 14.15
CA ALA A 67 14.97 18.09 13.98
C ALA A 67 13.98 18.62 12.93
N ASN A 68 13.31 17.73 12.18
CA ASN A 68 12.47 18.11 11.05
C ASN A 68 11.07 17.46 11.12
N ILE A 69 10.10 18.26 11.57
CA ILE A 69 8.67 17.92 11.61
C ILE A 69 8.16 17.44 10.25
N GLY A 70 8.69 17.99 9.14
CA GLY A 70 8.30 17.58 7.79
C GLY A 70 8.67 16.14 7.45
N LEU A 71 9.80 15.64 7.98
CA LEU A 71 10.26 14.27 7.76
C LEU A 71 9.41 13.27 8.59
N GLY A 72 9.09 13.65 9.83
CA GLY A 72 8.13 12.91 10.66
C GLY A 72 6.74 12.83 10.03
N LEU A 73 6.20 13.95 9.54
CA LEU A 73 4.90 14.00 8.87
C LEU A 73 4.83 13.14 7.61
N ALA A 74 5.89 13.14 6.79
CA ALA A 74 5.96 12.30 5.59
C ALA A 74 5.90 10.80 5.93
N LEU A 75 6.61 10.39 6.99
CA LEU A 75 6.57 9.01 7.47
C LEU A 75 5.20 8.65 8.06
N PHE A 76 4.63 9.50 8.92
CA PHE A 76 3.30 9.28 9.49
C PHE A 76 2.22 9.17 8.42
N PHE A 77 2.24 10.03 7.41
CA PHE A 77 1.31 9.96 6.29
C PHE A 77 1.43 8.62 5.55
N THR A 78 2.65 8.16 5.29
CA THR A 78 2.86 6.92 4.56
C THR A 78 2.48 5.68 5.39
N TRP A 79 2.76 5.72 6.68
CA TRP A 79 2.33 4.68 7.63
C TRP A 79 0.81 4.63 7.74
N GLY A 80 0.14 5.79 7.77
CA GLY A 80 -1.32 5.88 7.73
C GLY A 80 -1.89 5.26 6.45
N LEU A 81 -1.30 5.55 5.29
CA LEU A 81 -1.68 4.92 4.03
C LEU A 81 -1.48 3.40 4.05
N CYS A 82 -0.35 2.92 4.55
CA CYS A 82 -0.11 1.48 4.71
C CYS A 82 -1.15 0.81 5.63
N ALA A 83 -1.50 1.44 6.75
CA ALA A 83 -2.52 0.93 7.67
C ALA A 83 -3.90 0.82 6.99
N ILE A 84 -4.30 1.85 6.24
CA ILE A 84 -5.56 1.85 5.48
C ILE A 84 -5.53 0.75 4.40
N LEU A 85 -4.44 0.62 3.65
CA LEU A 85 -4.28 -0.42 2.63
C LEU A 85 -4.39 -1.82 3.23
N LEU A 86 -3.78 -2.04 4.39
CA LEU A 86 -3.89 -3.31 5.12
C LEU A 86 -5.32 -3.58 5.58
N CYS A 87 -6.03 -2.58 6.11
CA CYS A 87 -7.45 -2.74 6.46
C CYS A 87 -8.31 -3.13 5.25
N VAL A 88 -8.13 -2.47 4.11
CA VAL A 88 -8.86 -2.79 2.88
C VAL A 88 -8.50 -4.20 2.39
N ALA A 89 -7.22 -4.56 2.41
CA ALA A 89 -6.76 -5.89 2.02
C ALA A 89 -7.39 -6.99 2.90
N LEU A 90 -7.46 -6.78 4.21
CA LEU A 90 -8.13 -7.70 5.14
C LEU A 90 -9.62 -7.85 4.81
N ILE A 91 -10.34 -6.76 4.53
CA ILE A 91 -11.77 -6.81 4.16
C ILE A 91 -11.98 -7.65 2.89
N ILE A 92 -11.15 -7.45 1.87
CA ILE A 92 -11.23 -8.21 0.61
C ILE A 92 -10.95 -9.70 0.86
N TRP A 93 -9.94 -10.00 1.68
CA TRP A 93 -9.58 -11.39 1.98
C TRP A 93 -10.63 -12.11 2.85
N VAL A 94 -11.22 -11.41 3.82
CA VAL A 94 -12.34 -11.92 4.63
C VAL A 94 -13.54 -12.22 3.74
N ARG A 95 -13.87 -11.34 2.79
CA ARG A 95 -14.95 -11.59 1.82
C ARG A 95 -14.66 -12.80 0.94
N TYR A 96 -13.43 -12.93 0.44
CA TYR A 96 -13.01 -14.08 -0.34
C TYR A 96 -13.15 -15.38 0.46
N TRP A 97 -12.65 -15.41 1.70
CA TRP A 97 -12.78 -16.57 2.59
C TRP A 97 -14.24 -16.91 2.88
N TYR A 98 -15.07 -15.89 3.12
CA TYR A 98 -16.51 -16.08 3.34
C TYR A 98 -17.24 -16.65 2.14
N LYS A 99 -16.92 -16.18 0.91
CA LYS A 99 -17.49 -16.73 -0.32
C LYS A 99 -17.07 -18.18 -0.51
N ARG A 100 -15.79 -18.51 -0.28
CA ARG A 100 -15.27 -19.88 -0.39
C ARG A 100 -16.00 -20.85 0.55
N ASN A 101 -16.16 -20.50 1.82
CA ASN A 101 -16.80 -21.37 2.82
C ASN A 101 -18.32 -21.53 2.66
N ARG A 102 -18.96 -20.75 1.79
CA ARG A 102 -20.39 -20.88 1.47
C ARG A 102 -20.65 -21.71 0.21
N VAL A 103 -19.62 -21.95 -0.59
CA VAL A 103 -19.71 -22.71 -1.86
C VAL A 103 -19.32 -24.18 -1.65
N GLU A 104 -18.58 -24.51 -0.60
CA GLU A 104 -18.43 -25.86 -0.04
C GLU A 104 -19.60 -26.21 0.89
#